data_AF-A0A928CCS4-F1
#
_entry.id   AF-A0A928CCS4-F1
#
_cell.length_a   1.000
_cell.length_b   1.000
_cell.length_c   1.000
_cell.angle_alpha   90.00
_cell.angle_beta   90.00
_cell.angle_gamma   90.00
#
_symmetry.space_group_name_H-M   'P 1'
#
loop_
_entity.id
_entity.type
_entity.pdbx_description
1 polymer ?
#
loop_
_entity_poly.entity_id
_entity_poly.type
_entity_poly.pdbx_seq_one_letter_code
_entity_poly.pdbx_strand_id
1 'polypeptide(L)' 'MGAGRLLSRSAAKELIDMEEYRESMKDIYSTSVQNDTIDESPMAYKDPKEILKAIEDTVEVLYFIKPVINMKNRSNV' A
#
# COMPACT_ATOMS: atom_id res chain seq x y z
N MET A 1 11.83 4.83 -7.32
CA MET A 1 10.57 5.48 -7.73
C MET A 1 9.45 4.55 -7.28
N GLY A 2 8.60 4.99 -6.35
CA GLY A 2 7.54 4.16 -5.76
C GLY A 2 6.16 4.58 -6.26
N ALA A 3 5.10 3.95 -5.74
CA ALA A 3 3.72 4.20 -6.18
C ALA A 3 3.24 5.66 -6.01
N GLY A 4 3.97 6.48 -5.26
CA GLY A 4 3.56 7.84 -4.91
C GLY A 4 2.48 7.80 -3.84
N ARG A 5 2.62 8.65 -2.82
CA ARG A 5 1.62 8.74 -1.75
C ARG A 5 0.43 9.57 -2.23
N LEU A 6 -0.77 9.09 -1.93
CA LEU A 6 -2.00 9.88 -2.03
C LEU A 6 -2.17 10.74 -0.77
N LEU A 7 -1.87 10.18 0.40
CA LEU A 7 -2.01 10.84 1.69
C LEU A 7 -0.65 11.07 2.37
N SER A 8 -0.51 12.18 3.09
CA SER A 8 0.60 12.35 4.03
C SER A 8 0.51 11.29 5.14
N ARG A 9 1.60 11.08 5.90
CA ARG A 9 1.58 10.09 6.99
C ARG A 9 0.59 10.44 8.10
N SER A 10 0.49 11.72 8.45
CA SER A 10 -0.48 12.20 9.45
C SER A 10 -1.91 12.03 8.94
N ALA A 11 -2.19 12.46 7.69
CA ALA A 11 -3.52 12.34 7.11
C ALA A 11 -3.97 10.88 6.99
N ALA A 12 -3.05 9.96 6.65
CA ALA A 12 -3.37 8.54 6.59
C ALA A 12 -3.77 7.97 7.96
N LYS A 13 -3.16 8.43 9.05
CA LYS A 13 -3.52 8.00 10.43
C LYS A 13 -4.88 8.54 10.89
N GLU A 14 -5.31 9.67 10.33
CA GLU A 14 -6.57 10.31 10.69
C GLU A 14 -7.75 9.85 9.83
N LEU A 15 -7.50 9.56 8.55
CA LEU A 15 -8.56 9.36 7.56
C LEU A 15 -8.80 7.89 7.18
N ILE A 16 -7.81 7.01 7.36
CA ILE A 16 -7.94 5.61 6.96
C ILE A 16 -8.57 4.83 8.11
N ASP A 17 -9.60 4.07 7.77
CA ASP A 17 -10.25 3.17 8.73
C ASP A 17 -9.45 1.87 8.88
N MET A 18 -9.31 1.40 10.13
CA MET A 18 -8.55 0.19 10.42
C MET A 18 -9.22 -1.08 9.90
N GLU A 19 -10.54 -1.11 9.81
CA GLU A 19 -11.27 -2.25 9.26
C GLU A 19 -11.14 -2.30 7.74
N GLU A 20 -11.20 -1.15 7.07
CA GLU A 20 -10.89 -1.05 5.65
C GLU A 20 -9.46 -1.53 5.34
N TYR A 21 -8.49 -1.17 6.20
CA TYR A 21 -7.14 -1.67 6.07
C TYR A 21 -7.06 -3.20 6.23
N ARG A 22 -7.73 -3.78 7.23
CA ARG A 22 -7.79 -5.25 7.38
C ARG A 22 -8.41 -5.93 6.17
N GLU A 23 -9.54 -5.41 5.70
CA GLU A 23 -10.24 -5.96 4.53
C GLU A 23 -9.38 -5.90 3.26
N SER A 24 -8.65 -4.80 3.05
CA SER A 24 -7.73 -4.67 1.91
C SER A 24 -6.59 -5.70 1.93
N MET A 25 -6.28 -6.25 3.10
CA MET A 25 -5.18 -7.18 3.34
C MET A 25 -5.65 -8.62 3.59
N LYS A 26 -6.95 -8.94 3.54
CA LYS A 26 -7.50 -10.23 4.00
C LYS A 26 -6.93 -11.48 3.32
N ASP A 27 -6.56 -11.36 2.04
CA ASP A 27 -5.98 -12.47 1.27
C ASP A 27 -4.44 -12.50 1.33
N ILE A 28 -3.84 -11.62 2.13
CA ILE A 28 -2.40 -11.47 2.28
C ILE A 28 -2.05 -11.80 3.72
N TYR A 29 -1.23 -12.84 3.92
CA TYR A 29 -0.71 -13.10 5.25
C TYR A 29 0.19 -11.94 5.68
N SER A 30 -0.20 -11.25 6.74
CA SER A 30 0.52 -10.10 7.24
C SER A 30 0.52 -10.07 8.75
N THR A 31 1.71 -9.98 9.34
CA THR A 31 1.89 -9.72 10.78
C THR A 31 1.88 -8.23 11.10
N SER A 32 1.76 -7.40 10.06
CA SER A 32 2.00 -5.95 10.14
C SER A 32 0.73 -5.11 10.01
N VAL A 33 -0.48 -5.68 9.89
CA VAL A 33 -1.73 -4.88 9.81
C VAL A 33 -2.13 -4.37 11.19
N GLN A 34 -1.68 -3.17 11.53
CA GLN A 34 -1.86 -2.54 12.84
C GLN A 34 -1.90 -1.02 12.70
N ASN A 35 -2.28 -0.31 13.78
CA ASN A 35 -2.39 1.16 13.79
C ASN A 35 -1.04 1.86 13.53
N ASP A 36 0.07 1.24 13.94
CA ASP A 36 1.43 1.75 13.74
C ASP A 36 1.84 1.78 12.26
N THR A 37 1.26 0.92 11.41
CA THR A 37 1.55 0.81 9.98
C THR A 37 0.44 1.33 9.08
N ILE A 38 -0.62 1.92 9.64
CA ILE A 38 -1.79 2.38 8.88
C ILE A 38 -1.42 3.41 7.79
N ASP A 39 -0.37 4.21 8.01
CA ASP A 39 0.13 5.16 7.04
C ASP A 39 0.89 4.54 5.87
N GLU A 40 1.12 3.23 5.89
CA GLU A 40 1.66 2.43 4.81
C GLU A 40 0.64 1.46 4.21
N SER A 41 -0.62 1.59 4.61
CA SER A 41 -1.70 0.81 4.06
C SER A 41 -1.89 1.07 2.56
N PRO A 42 -2.49 0.14 1.79
CA PRO A 42 -2.72 0.32 0.36
C PRO A 42 -3.42 1.64 0.00
N MET A 43 -4.38 2.07 0.84
CA MET A 43 -5.16 3.31 0.67
C MET A 43 -4.32 4.59 0.83
N ALA A 44 -3.11 4.52 1.40
CA ALA A 44 -2.22 5.67 1.52
C ALA A 44 -1.50 6.02 0.21
N TYR A 45 -1.55 5.14 -0.80
CA TYR A 45 -0.86 5.28 -2.09
C TYR A 45 -1.84 5.56 -3.23
N LYS A 46 -1.31 6.06 -4.35
CA LYS A 46 -2.10 6.28 -5.58
C LYS A 46 -2.55 4.95 -6.18
N ASP A 47 -3.63 4.99 -6.96
CA ASP A 47 -4.11 3.82 -7.70
C ASP A 47 -3.00 3.35 -8.68
N PRO A 48 -2.55 2.09 -8.60
CA PRO A 48 -1.58 1.53 -9.54
C PRO A 48 -1.98 1.71 -11.02
N LYS A 49 -3.26 1.80 -11.33
CA LYS A 49 -3.76 2.05 -12.70
C LYS A 49 -3.33 3.40 -13.26
N GLU A 50 -3.24 4.44 -12.42
CA GLU A 50 -2.74 5.74 -12.86
C GLU A 50 -1.28 5.66 -13.29
N ILE A 51 -0.49 4.88 -12.54
CA ILE A 51 0.93 4.66 -12.84
C ILE A 51 1.05 3.89 -14.16
N LEU A 52 0.29 2.81 -14.33
CA LEU A 52 0.28 2.01 -15.55
C LEU A 52 -0.04 2.85 -16.78
N LYS A 53 -1.07 3.70 -16.69
CA LYS A 53 -1.44 4.62 -17.76
C LYS A 53 -0.34 5.63 -18.06
N ALA A 54 0.34 6.15 -17.04
CA ALA A 54 1.38 7.15 -17.22
C ALA A 54 2.65 6.60 -17.90
N ILE A 55 2.89 5.28 -17.84
CA ILE A 55 4.09 4.64 -18.40
C ILE A 55 3.79 3.78 -19.64
N GLU A 56 2.53 3.70 -20.07
CA GLU A 56 2.03 2.75 -21.09
C GLU A 56 2.83 2.78 -22.40
N ASP A 57 3.21 3.96 -22.88
CA ASP A 57 3.96 4.11 -24.13
C ASP A 57 5.46 3.81 -24.00
N THR A 58 5.97 3.63 -22.78
CA THR A 58 7.40 3.57 -22.49
C THR A 58 7.89 2.20 -22.02
N VAL A 59 6.99 1.33 -21.57
CA VAL A 59 7.34 0.03 -21.01
C VAL A 59 6.35 -1.05 -21.42
N GLU A 60 6.83 -2.29 -21.48
CA GLU A 60 5.99 -3.47 -21.62
C GLU A 60 5.80 -4.12 -20.25
N VAL A 61 4.55 -4.40 -19.87
CA VAL A 61 4.23 -5.09 -18.62
C VAL A 61 4.31 -6.60 -18.84
N LEU A 62 5.35 -7.23 -18.30
CA LEU A 62 5.53 -8.68 -18.42
C LEU A 62 4.67 -9.47 -17.44
N TYR A 63 4.64 -9.06 -16.16
CA TYR A 63 3.96 -9.78 -15.09
C TYR A 63 3.43 -8.85 -13.99
N PHE A 64 2.31 -9.22 -13.38
CA PHE A 64 1.82 -8.63 -12.12
C PHE A 64 2.10 -9.60 -10.96
N ILE A 65 2.82 -9.13 -9.95
CA ILE A 65 3.15 -9.94 -8.77
C ILE A 65 2.12 -9.64 -7.67
N LYS A 66 1.34 -10.66 -7.29
CA LYS A 66 0.43 -10.57 -6.14
C LYS A 66 1.18 -10.99 -4.86
N PRO A 67 1.28 -10.13 -3.83
CA PRO A 67 1.92 -10.51 -2.58
C PRO A 67 1.09 -11.57 -1.84
N VAL A 68 1.76 -12.60 -1.33
CA VAL A 68 1.16 -13.62 -0.43
C VAL A 68 1.52 -13.32 1.03
N ILE A 69 2.71 -12.75 1.26
CA ILE A 69 3.23 -12.38 2.58
C ILE A 69 3.66 -10.92 2.54
N ASN A 70 3.21 -10.12 3.51
CA ASN A 70 3.69 -8.76 3.74
C ASN A 70 4.31 -8.65 5.14
N MET A 71 5.57 -8.23 5.21
CA MET A 71 6.31 -8.03 6.47
C MET A 71 6.90 -6.63 6.48
N LYS A 72 6.57 -5.85 7.51
CA LYS A 72 7.12 -4.52 7.76
C LYS A 72 8.00 -4.54 9.01
N ASN A 73 9.09 -3.79 8.99
CA ASN A 73 9.94 -3.63 10.17
C ASN A 73 9.23 -2.78 11.23
N ARG A 74 9.41 -3.16 12.50
CA ARG A 74 8.97 -2.39 13.67
C ARG A 74 10.17 -1.66 14.25
N SER A 75 10.35 -0.40 13.88
CA SER A 75 11.34 0.44 14.56
C SER A 75 10.77 0.92 15.89
N ASN A 76 10.92 0.09 16.94
CA ASN A 76 10.84 0.54 18.34
C ASN A 76 12.27 0.79 18.87
N VAL A 77 13.02 1.62 18.16
CA VAL A 77 14.29 2.20 18.62
C VAL A 77 14.20 3.71 18.43
#